data_AF-A0AAN5D186-F1
#
_entry.id   AF-A0AAN5D186-F1
#
_cell.length_a   1.000
_cell.length_b   1.000
_cell.length_c   1.000
_cell.angle_alpha   90.00
_cell.angle_beta   90.00
_cell.angle_gamma   90.00
#
_symmetry.space_group_name_H-M   'P 1'
#
loop_
_entity.id
_entity.type
_entity.pdbx_description
1 polymer ?
#
loop_
_entity_poly.entity_id
_entity_poly.type
_entity_poly.pdbx_seq_one_letter_code
_entity_poly.pdbx_strand_id
1 'polypeptide(L)'
;RPQGNLLIRCLREREEQLLVQAANEERDMGALPPLTWFSMHIDASNAYNALREEYYDISELWYSAKNHKTAGPYIQEPYGNGAQRKLAVNAQEIEMSYAGAGLYASEGPTKSSVFDFWALIYQRKITSIMSVNYPREERLNAATHNEDTETIQYWPFMEGQEMRFMPYTVICLHSECKMSPTIVSSGCGNNSMLVYRLSKLRVSFNNPILPTQPHLDVTHVCYYRWPDGRLPVPIENFSIADSAVGLLEIVEQDLNWPECPLLIHCHAGIGRTGTLMAILLAIQQANDQHLVHIKDTVQELRKFRAKSVMNYWQYIFVYLTIAEVFVKRGHLDGSTRHRLTQMWNELLADIP
;
A
#
# COMPACT_ATOMS: atom_id res chain seq x y z
N ARG A 1 -5.58 13.76 28.85
CA ARG A 1 -4.37 14.62 28.76
C ARG A 1 -3.38 13.88 27.86
N PRO A 2 -2.92 14.44 26.74
CA PRO A 2 -2.35 13.64 25.66
C PRO A 2 -0.89 13.26 25.97
N GLN A 3 -0.62 11.96 25.99
CA GLN A 3 0.73 11.37 26.06
C GLN A 3 1.40 11.27 24.68
N GLY A 4 0.67 11.47 23.57
CA GLY A 4 1.20 11.51 22.20
C GLY A 4 2.12 12.69 21.86
N ASN A 5 2.66 13.37 22.87
CA ASN A 5 3.57 14.51 22.73
C ASN A 5 5.03 14.14 23.03
N LEU A 6 5.29 12.97 23.61
CA LEU A 6 6.65 12.59 24.03
C LEU A 6 7.52 12.19 22.83
N LEU A 7 7.00 11.34 21.94
CA LEU A 7 7.68 10.95 20.70
C LEU A 7 8.05 12.16 19.84
N ILE A 8 7.07 13.05 19.61
CA ILE A 8 7.25 14.29 18.83
C ILE A 8 8.25 15.24 19.49
N ARG A 9 8.22 15.34 20.82
CA ARG A 9 9.17 16.16 21.58
C ARG A 9 10.59 15.60 21.53
N CYS A 10 10.76 14.28 21.67
CA CYS A 10 12.05 13.61 21.55
C CYS A 10 12.64 13.77 20.14
N LEU A 11 11.81 13.73 19.09
CA LEU A 11 12.23 13.98 17.72
C LEU A 11 12.68 15.44 17.51
N ARG A 12 11.93 16.42 18.04
CA ARG A 12 12.31 17.85 18.02
C ARG A 12 13.62 18.15 18.72
N GLU A 13 13.76 17.71 19.98
CA GLU A 13 14.96 17.98 20.79
C GLU A 13 16.22 17.39 20.13
N ARG A 14 16.06 16.32 19.34
CA ARG A 14 17.17 15.70 18.62
C ARG A 14 17.49 16.36 17.28
N GLU A 15 16.48 16.82 16.56
CA GLU A 15 16.63 17.61 15.33
C GLU A 15 17.41 18.90 15.64
N GLU A 16 17.08 19.60 16.72
CA GLU A 16 17.81 20.80 17.18
C GLU A 16 19.28 20.49 17.51
N GLN A 17 19.57 19.35 18.15
CA GLN A 17 20.95 18.93 18.44
C GLN A 17 21.76 18.65 17.17
N LEU A 18 21.16 18.03 16.16
CA LEU A 18 21.81 17.70 14.89
C LEU A 18 22.04 18.95 14.03
N LEU A 19 21.12 19.91 14.04
CA LEU A 19 21.30 21.21 13.36
C LEU A 19 22.44 22.02 13.97
N VAL A 20 22.56 22.03 15.31
CA VAL A 20 23.68 22.66 15.99
C VAL A 20 25.00 21.97 15.66
N GLN A 21 24.99 20.64 15.51
CA GLN A 21 26.18 19.87 15.15
C GLN A 21 26.60 20.13 13.69
N ALA A 22 25.66 20.10 12.74
CA ALA A 22 25.91 20.39 11.32
C ALA A 22 26.41 21.84 11.10
N ALA A 23 25.83 22.82 11.79
CA ALA A 23 26.27 24.22 11.73
C ALA A 23 27.67 24.47 12.34
N ASN A 24 28.14 23.55 13.19
CA ASN A 24 29.50 23.58 13.73
C ASN A 24 30.51 22.85 12.81
N GLU A 25 30.07 21.85 12.05
CA GLU A 25 30.87 21.10 11.08
C GLU A 25 31.07 21.85 9.74
N GLU A 26 30.18 22.79 9.38
CA GLU A 26 30.34 23.65 8.18
C GLU A 26 31.55 24.62 8.22
N ARG A 27 32.24 24.75 9.37
CA ARG A 27 33.40 25.64 9.51
C ARG A 27 34.75 25.01 9.17
N ASP A 28 34.82 23.69 8.94
CA ASP A 28 36.04 22.99 8.48
C ASP A 28 35.82 22.36 7.09
N MET A 29 36.70 22.67 6.14
CA MET A 29 36.57 22.47 4.68
C MET A 29 36.34 21.02 4.19
N GLY A 30 35.67 20.92 3.02
CA GLY A 30 36.05 19.98 1.95
C GLY A 30 35.37 18.60 1.97
N ALA A 31 34.61 18.30 0.91
CA ALA A 31 33.93 17.02 0.63
C ALA A 31 33.01 16.52 1.76
N LEU A 32 31.71 16.81 1.62
CA LEU A 32 30.67 16.36 2.54
C LEU A 32 30.66 14.81 2.66
N PRO A 33 30.71 14.25 3.89
CA PRO A 33 30.67 12.81 4.11
C PRO A 33 29.26 12.24 3.84
N PRO A 34 29.12 10.91 3.62
CA PRO A 34 27.86 10.24 3.30
C PRO A 34 26.87 10.18 4.48
N LEU A 35 26.81 11.19 5.33
CA LEU A 35 25.83 11.34 6.41
C LEU A 35 25.03 12.65 6.29
N THR A 36 25.45 13.59 5.43
CA THR A 36 24.75 14.86 5.20
C THR A 36 23.60 14.75 4.20
N TRP A 37 23.54 13.67 3.39
CA TRP A 37 22.48 13.46 2.41
C TRP A 37 21.12 13.10 3.04
N PHE A 38 21.11 12.57 4.27
CA PHE A 38 19.87 12.36 5.04
C PHE A 38 19.51 13.54 5.94
N SER A 39 20.41 14.54 6.06
CA SER A 39 20.12 15.81 6.73
C SER A 39 19.38 16.81 5.83
N MET A 40 19.03 16.44 4.59
CA MET A 40 18.08 17.21 3.77
C MET A 40 16.65 16.83 4.15
N HIS A 41 16.17 17.48 5.20
CA HIS A 41 14.76 17.63 5.59
C HIS A 41 13.97 16.33 5.83
N ILE A 42 14.35 15.60 6.88
CA ILE A 42 13.30 15.06 7.77
C ILE A 42 12.71 16.26 8.52
N ASP A 43 11.89 17.09 7.86
CA ASP A 43 11.04 18.04 8.57
C ASP A 43 9.85 17.27 9.16
N ALA A 44 10.13 16.49 10.21
CA ALA A 44 9.10 15.95 11.08
C ALA A 44 8.34 17.09 11.80
N SER A 45 8.88 18.31 11.78
CA SER A 45 8.35 19.47 12.49
C SER A 45 7.25 20.26 11.73
N ASN A 46 7.08 20.10 10.42
CA ASN A 46 5.97 20.71 9.67
C ASN A 46 5.13 19.77 8.81
N ALA A 47 5.55 18.53 8.54
CA ALA A 47 4.74 17.64 7.73
C ALA A 47 3.41 17.28 8.42
N TYR A 48 3.44 16.99 9.72
CA TYR A 48 2.23 16.67 10.48
C TYR A 48 1.36 17.90 10.76
N ASN A 49 1.92 19.06 11.10
CA ASN A 49 1.11 20.26 11.36
C ASN A 49 0.49 20.84 10.08
N ALA A 50 1.19 20.77 8.94
CA ALA A 50 0.62 21.14 7.64
C ALA A 50 -0.46 20.15 7.14
N LEU A 51 -0.38 18.86 7.53
CA LEU A 51 -1.44 17.87 7.32
C LEU A 51 -2.56 17.96 8.37
N ARG A 52 -2.28 18.49 9.57
CA ARG A 52 -3.21 18.67 10.68
C ARG A 52 -4.22 19.79 10.39
N GLU A 53 -3.80 20.89 9.78
CA GLU A 53 -4.71 21.94 9.27
C GLU A 53 -5.71 21.33 8.25
N GLU A 54 -5.24 20.43 7.38
CA GLU A 54 -6.10 19.70 6.44
C GLU A 54 -6.99 18.64 7.12
N TYR A 55 -6.57 18.08 8.26
CA TYR A 55 -7.26 17.00 8.99
C TYR A 55 -8.35 17.47 9.97
N TYR A 56 -8.21 18.65 10.59
CA TYR A 56 -9.25 19.22 11.47
C TYR A 56 -10.48 19.76 10.70
N ASP A 57 -10.32 20.09 9.42
CA ASP A 57 -11.41 20.51 8.53
C ASP A 57 -12.27 19.33 8.01
N ILE A 58 -11.84 18.08 8.27
CA ILE A 58 -12.54 16.86 7.80
C ILE A 58 -13.55 16.32 8.85
N SER A 59 -13.77 17.04 9.95
CA SER A 59 -14.70 16.62 11.01
C SER A 59 -16.15 16.50 10.55
N GLU A 60 -16.53 17.13 9.43
CA GLU A 60 -17.87 17.00 8.83
C GLU A 60 -17.99 15.93 7.72
N LEU A 61 -16.88 15.34 7.25
CA LEU A 61 -16.87 14.47 6.06
C LEU A 61 -16.66 12.97 6.36
N TRP A 62 -16.73 12.60 7.63
CA TRP A 62 -16.62 11.23 8.13
C TRP A 62 -17.72 10.29 7.58
N TYR A 63 -18.81 10.81 7.01
CA TYR A 63 -20.04 10.04 6.76
C TYR A 63 -20.46 9.75 5.32
N SER A 64 -19.64 10.03 4.30
CA SER A 64 -20.12 9.74 2.94
C SER A 64 -19.04 9.44 1.92
N ALA A 65 -19.00 8.18 1.50
CA ALA A 65 -18.39 7.72 0.25
C ALA A 65 -19.06 8.33 -1.01
N LYS A 66 -20.05 9.24 -0.88
CA LYS A 66 -20.80 9.82 -2.00
C LYS A 66 -20.29 11.19 -2.49
N ASN A 67 -19.31 11.81 -1.82
CA ASN A 67 -18.85 13.18 -2.16
C ASN A 67 -17.46 13.23 -2.84
N HIS A 68 -17.18 12.33 -3.78
CA HIS A 68 -15.91 12.30 -4.52
C HIS A 68 -16.04 13.00 -5.88
N LYS A 69 -15.96 14.35 -5.91
CA LYS A 69 -16.03 15.17 -7.13
C LYS A 69 -14.70 15.78 -7.60
N THR A 70 -13.59 15.57 -6.88
CA THR A 70 -12.31 16.27 -7.14
C THR A 70 -11.10 15.38 -7.39
N ALA A 71 -11.23 14.06 -7.33
CA ALA A 71 -10.17 13.13 -7.77
C ALA A 71 -10.19 13.01 -9.30
N GLY A 72 -9.03 12.76 -9.92
CA GLY A 72 -8.90 12.57 -11.37
C GLY A 72 -9.96 11.63 -11.97
N PRO A 73 -10.30 11.77 -13.26
CA PRO A 73 -11.37 11.00 -13.86
C PRO A 73 -11.12 9.50 -13.64
N TYR A 74 -12.15 8.81 -13.14
CA TYR A 74 -12.21 7.36 -13.10
C TYR A 74 -11.75 6.77 -14.43
N ILE A 75 -11.12 5.60 -14.42
CA ILE A 75 -10.80 4.89 -15.66
C ILE A 75 -12.12 4.66 -16.43
N GLN A 76 -12.28 5.37 -17.55
CA GLN A 76 -13.43 5.31 -18.45
C GLN A 76 -12.99 4.54 -19.69
N GLU A 77 -13.64 3.42 -20.00
CA GLU A 77 -13.32 2.68 -21.22
C GLU A 77 -14.58 2.13 -21.90
N PRO A 78 -14.70 2.26 -23.23
CA PRO A 78 -15.82 1.72 -23.98
C PRO A 78 -15.72 0.20 -24.09
N TYR A 79 -16.79 -0.52 -23.74
CA TYR A 79 -17.06 -1.80 -24.41
C TYR A 79 -17.48 -1.48 -25.85
N GLY A 80 -17.03 -2.29 -26.81
CA GLY A 80 -17.17 -2.07 -28.24
C GLY A 80 -18.46 -1.37 -28.71
N ASN A 81 -18.30 -0.53 -29.74
CA ASN A 81 -19.28 0.40 -30.35
C ASN A 81 -19.46 1.78 -29.68
N GLY A 82 -18.38 2.39 -29.19
CA GLY A 82 -18.34 3.85 -29.01
C GLY A 82 -19.16 4.43 -27.84
N ALA A 83 -19.74 3.58 -26.98
CA ALA A 83 -20.34 4.03 -25.73
C ALA A 83 -19.26 4.11 -24.64
N GLN A 84 -18.89 5.32 -24.22
CA GLN A 84 -18.07 5.54 -23.03
C GLN A 84 -18.87 5.11 -21.79
N ARG A 85 -18.73 3.85 -21.38
CA ARG A 85 -19.28 3.38 -20.11
C ARG A 85 -18.26 3.67 -19.02
N LYS A 86 -18.70 4.34 -17.97
CA LYS A 86 -17.94 4.44 -16.73
C LYS A 86 -17.97 3.08 -16.02
N LEU A 87 -16.81 2.53 -15.70
CA LEU A 87 -16.71 1.33 -14.88
C LEU A 87 -17.38 1.58 -13.51
N ALA A 88 -18.16 0.63 -13.03
CA ALA A 88 -18.80 0.70 -11.71
C ALA A 88 -17.80 0.50 -10.56
N VAL A 89 -16.60 -0.01 -10.85
CA VAL A 89 -15.51 -0.08 -9.88
C VAL A 89 -14.80 1.27 -9.77
N ASN A 90 -14.64 1.77 -8.55
CA ASN A 90 -13.89 2.99 -8.30
C ASN A 90 -12.37 2.73 -8.26
N ALA A 91 -11.70 2.95 -9.39
CA ALA A 91 -10.24 2.82 -9.53
C ALA A 91 -9.59 4.00 -10.25
N GLN A 92 -8.32 4.25 -9.94
CA GLN A 92 -7.45 5.23 -10.61
C GLN A 92 -6.06 4.65 -10.85
N GLU A 93 -5.49 4.99 -12.00
CA GLU A 93 -4.07 4.84 -12.27
C GLU A 93 -3.31 5.99 -11.59
N ILE A 94 -2.19 5.67 -10.97
CA ILE A 94 -1.33 6.64 -10.29
C ILE A 94 -0.15 6.92 -11.19
N GLU A 95 -0.31 7.96 -12.01
CA GLU A 95 0.69 8.38 -13.00
C GLU A 95 1.69 9.35 -12.36
N MET A 96 2.74 8.81 -11.76
CA MET A 96 3.90 9.59 -11.31
C MET A 96 5.10 9.29 -12.20
N SER A 97 5.99 10.26 -12.43
CA SER A 97 7.10 10.10 -13.37
C SER A 97 8.05 8.95 -13.02
N TYR A 98 8.08 8.56 -11.74
CA TYR A 98 8.86 7.47 -11.18
C TYR A 98 8.02 6.21 -10.86
N ALA A 99 6.72 6.19 -11.21
CA ALA A 99 5.93 4.97 -11.14
C ALA A 99 6.34 4.06 -12.30
N GLY A 100 6.72 2.81 -12.01
CA GLY A 100 7.22 1.85 -13.00
C GLY A 100 6.19 1.38 -14.03
N ALA A 101 6.01 0.07 -14.19
CA ALA A 101 5.18 -0.54 -15.25
C ALA A 101 3.65 -0.29 -15.14
N GLY A 102 3.20 0.59 -14.25
CA GLY A 102 1.79 0.98 -14.04
C GLY A 102 1.27 0.61 -12.65
N LEU A 103 0.80 1.60 -11.88
CA LEU A 103 0.32 1.42 -10.52
C LEU A 103 -1.14 1.84 -10.39
N TYR A 104 -2.00 0.96 -9.90
CA TYR A 104 -3.46 1.18 -9.85
C TYR A 104 -3.99 1.08 -8.42
N ALA A 105 -4.75 2.09 -7.99
CA ALA A 105 -5.54 2.06 -6.77
C ALA A 105 -6.97 1.65 -7.11
N SER A 106 -7.55 0.69 -6.39
CA SER A 106 -8.96 0.33 -6.55
C SER A 106 -9.66 0.15 -5.21
N GLU A 107 -10.96 0.37 -5.17
CA GLU A 107 -11.81 -0.26 -4.16
C GLU A 107 -11.86 -1.78 -4.38
N GLY A 108 -12.17 -2.53 -3.32
CA GLY A 108 -12.40 -3.96 -3.45
C GLY A 108 -13.77 -4.23 -4.09
N PRO A 109 -13.86 -5.16 -5.06
CA PRO A 109 -15.09 -5.37 -5.82
C PRO A 109 -16.24 -5.88 -4.96
N THR A 110 -17.44 -5.36 -5.21
CA THR A 110 -18.71 -5.84 -4.64
C THR A 110 -19.42 -6.72 -5.67
N LYS A 111 -20.59 -7.28 -5.31
CA LYS A 111 -21.47 -7.96 -6.30
C LYS A 111 -21.74 -7.12 -7.55
N SER A 112 -21.91 -5.81 -7.36
CA SER A 112 -22.28 -4.91 -8.46
C SER A 112 -21.09 -4.48 -9.34
N SER A 113 -19.87 -4.51 -8.79
CA SER A 113 -18.67 -3.99 -9.47
C SER A 113 -17.66 -5.05 -9.87
N VAL A 114 -17.81 -6.32 -9.45
CA VAL A 114 -16.85 -7.40 -9.74
C VAL A 114 -16.62 -7.64 -11.24
N PHE A 115 -17.66 -7.48 -12.06
CA PHE A 115 -17.53 -7.54 -13.51
C PHE A 115 -16.58 -6.44 -14.03
N ASP A 116 -16.82 -5.20 -13.61
CA ASP A 116 -16.05 -4.03 -14.05
C ASP A 116 -14.61 -4.05 -13.48
N PHE A 117 -14.41 -4.69 -12.32
CA PHE A 117 -13.08 -4.94 -11.74
C PHE A 117 -12.24 -5.88 -12.62
N TRP A 118 -12.80 -7.01 -13.07
CA TRP A 118 -12.09 -7.90 -14.01
C TRP A 118 -11.95 -7.29 -15.41
N ALA A 119 -12.92 -6.46 -15.83
CA ALA A 119 -12.79 -5.68 -17.06
C ALA A 119 -11.57 -4.76 -17.00
N LEU A 120 -11.42 -3.99 -15.91
CA LEU A 120 -10.26 -3.14 -15.67
C LEU A 120 -8.95 -3.92 -15.76
N ILE A 121 -8.83 -5.01 -15.01
CA ILE A 121 -7.61 -5.84 -14.98
C ILE A 121 -7.25 -6.34 -16.38
N TYR A 122 -8.22 -6.89 -17.09
CA TYR A 122 -7.98 -7.49 -18.41
C TYR A 122 -7.66 -6.46 -19.49
N GLN A 123 -8.32 -5.30 -19.46
CA GLN A 123 -8.12 -4.22 -20.43
C GLN A 123 -6.79 -3.51 -20.21
N ARG A 124 -6.44 -3.20 -18.96
CA ARG A 124 -5.17 -2.55 -18.58
C ARG A 124 -3.99 -3.52 -18.48
N LYS A 125 -4.22 -4.81 -18.78
CA LYS A 125 -3.20 -5.86 -18.76
C LYS A 125 -2.47 -5.93 -17.41
N ILE A 126 -3.22 -5.75 -16.32
CA ILE A 126 -2.68 -5.84 -14.96
C ILE A 126 -2.33 -7.28 -14.66
N THR A 127 -1.04 -7.56 -14.43
CA THR A 127 -0.53 -8.91 -14.18
C THR A 127 -0.32 -9.20 -12.70
N SER A 128 -0.38 -8.19 -11.84
CA SER A 128 -0.19 -8.34 -10.40
C SER A 128 -1.28 -7.65 -9.59
N ILE A 129 -1.83 -8.36 -8.60
CA ILE A 129 -2.88 -7.83 -7.70
C ILE A 129 -2.45 -8.04 -6.24
N MET A 130 -2.45 -6.96 -5.48
CA MET A 130 -2.28 -6.96 -4.02
C MET A 130 -3.61 -6.63 -3.34
N SER A 131 -4.30 -7.65 -2.84
CA SER A 131 -5.43 -7.49 -1.93
C SER A 131 -4.91 -7.38 -0.49
N VAL A 132 -4.98 -6.18 0.10
CA VAL A 132 -4.77 -5.98 1.54
C VAL A 132 -6.09 -5.97 2.31
N ASN A 133 -7.06 -6.73 1.79
CA ASN A 133 -8.36 -6.93 2.40
C ASN A 133 -8.71 -8.42 2.40
N TYR A 134 -9.53 -8.78 3.37
CA TYR A 134 -9.83 -10.14 3.73
C TYR A 134 -11.25 -10.49 3.27
N PRO A 135 -11.40 -11.33 2.23
CA PRO A 135 -12.72 -11.78 1.81
C PRO A 135 -13.34 -12.68 2.88
N ARG A 136 -14.67 -12.69 2.88
CA ARG A 136 -15.58 -13.31 3.85
C ARG A 136 -15.15 -14.65 4.46
N GLU A 137 -14.60 -15.58 3.67
CA GLU A 137 -14.38 -16.97 4.11
C GLU A 137 -13.37 -17.14 5.23
N GLU A 138 -12.44 -16.21 5.36
CA GLU A 138 -11.41 -16.31 6.38
C GLU A 138 -11.56 -15.14 7.43
N ARG A 139 -12.59 -14.28 7.32
CA ARG A 139 -12.82 -13.17 8.29
C ARG A 139 -13.12 -13.70 9.68
N LEU A 140 -12.64 -12.99 10.71
CA LEU A 140 -13.01 -13.24 12.12
C LEU A 140 -14.53 -13.15 12.39
N ASN A 141 -15.28 -12.40 11.56
CA ASN A 141 -16.73 -12.21 11.71
C ASN A 141 -17.48 -12.32 10.36
N ALA A 142 -17.57 -13.53 9.79
CA ALA A 142 -18.24 -13.76 8.50
C ALA A 142 -19.77 -13.53 8.51
N ALA A 143 -20.41 -13.52 9.68
CA ALA A 143 -21.87 -13.45 9.84
C ALA A 143 -22.46 -12.06 9.59
N THR A 144 -21.68 -10.99 9.71
CA THR A 144 -22.14 -9.59 9.53
C THR A 144 -21.76 -9.01 8.17
N HIS A 145 -21.27 -9.85 7.25
CA HIS A 145 -20.77 -9.38 5.96
C HIS A 145 -21.91 -9.05 4.98
N ASN A 146 -21.85 -7.88 4.34
CA ASN A 146 -22.82 -7.46 3.33
C ASN A 146 -22.15 -7.33 1.95
N GLU A 147 -22.38 -8.31 1.09
CA GLU A 147 -21.78 -8.43 -0.25
C GLU A 147 -22.20 -7.33 -1.25
N ASP A 148 -23.26 -6.57 -0.95
CA ASP A 148 -23.69 -5.44 -1.79
C ASP A 148 -22.83 -4.20 -1.52
N THR A 149 -22.29 -4.08 -0.30
CA THR A 149 -21.51 -2.93 0.14
C THR A 149 -20.06 -3.25 0.42
N GLU A 150 -19.73 -4.52 0.62
CA GLU A 150 -18.41 -4.98 1.01
C GLU A 150 -17.73 -5.82 -0.07
N THR A 151 -16.40 -5.93 0.05
CA THR A 151 -15.59 -6.69 -0.89
C THR A 151 -15.89 -8.18 -0.82
N ILE A 152 -16.29 -8.75 -1.94
CA ILE A 152 -16.62 -10.17 -2.07
C ILE A 152 -15.38 -11.02 -2.38
N GLN A 153 -15.49 -12.34 -2.27
CA GLN A 153 -14.56 -13.26 -2.92
C GLN A 153 -14.73 -13.13 -4.44
N TYR A 154 -13.70 -12.68 -5.14
CA TYR A 154 -13.78 -12.41 -6.58
C TYR A 154 -12.80 -13.24 -7.43
N TRP A 155 -12.04 -14.15 -6.80
CA TRP A 155 -11.15 -15.08 -7.48
C TRP A 155 -11.29 -16.49 -6.89
N PRO A 156 -11.08 -17.55 -7.69
CA PRO A 156 -10.94 -18.91 -7.16
C PRO A 156 -9.62 -19.04 -6.41
N PHE A 157 -9.62 -19.67 -5.23
CA PHE A 157 -8.42 -19.88 -4.41
C PHE A 157 -8.04 -21.37 -4.26
N MET A 158 -8.77 -22.28 -4.90
CA MET A 158 -8.43 -23.70 -4.99
C MET A 158 -8.02 -24.04 -6.42
N GLU A 159 -6.94 -24.81 -6.58
CA GLU A 159 -6.43 -25.19 -7.91
C GLU A 159 -7.49 -25.91 -8.75
N GLY A 160 -7.56 -25.55 -10.02
CA GLY A 160 -8.54 -26.06 -10.98
C GLY A 160 -9.94 -25.46 -10.86
N GLN A 161 -10.24 -24.70 -9.80
CA GLN A 161 -11.52 -24.00 -9.70
C GLN A 161 -11.56 -22.76 -10.59
N GLU A 162 -12.78 -22.43 -11.00
CA GLU A 162 -13.05 -21.25 -11.81
C GLU A 162 -14.20 -20.42 -11.24
N MET A 163 -14.13 -19.11 -11.49
CA MET A 163 -15.23 -18.18 -11.27
C MET A 163 -15.55 -17.47 -12.58
N ARG A 164 -16.84 -17.27 -12.84
CA ARG A 164 -17.32 -16.66 -14.09
C ARG A 164 -17.97 -15.31 -13.80
N PHE A 165 -17.39 -14.26 -14.39
CA PHE A 165 -17.87 -12.89 -14.38
C PHE A 165 -18.02 -12.44 -15.83
N MET A 166 -19.02 -13.01 -16.52
CA MET A 166 -19.18 -12.94 -17.97
C MET A 166 -18.90 -11.54 -18.54
N PRO A 167 -18.03 -11.40 -19.57
CA PRO A 167 -17.43 -12.47 -20.37
C PRO A 167 -16.12 -13.02 -19.78
N TYR A 168 -15.72 -12.62 -18.58
CA TYR A 168 -14.46 -13.10 -17.98
C TYR A 168 -14.65 -14.43 -17.26
N THR A 169 -13.75 -15.38 -17.53
CA THR A 169 -13.57 -16.56 -16.70
C THR A 169 -12.20 -16.49 -16.05
N VAL A 170 -12.17 -16.63 -14.72
CA VAL A 170 -10.94 -16.63 -13.92
C VAL A 170 -10.74 -18.04 -13.40
N ILE A 171 -9.60 -18.66 -13.72
CA ILE A 171 -9.25 -20.02 -13.29
C ILE A 171 -8.04 -19.93 -12.37
N CYS A 172 -8.08 -20.65 -11.24
CA CYS A 172 -6.93 -20.79 -10.35
C CYS A 172 -6.02 -21.91 -10.87
N LEU A 173 -4.84 -21.55 -11.35
CA LEU A 173 -3.84 -22.51 -11.81
C LEU A 173 -3.02 -23.07 -10.64
N HIS A 174 -2.73 -22.23 -9.65
CA HIS A 174 -1.96 -22.59 -8.46
C HIS A 174 -2.39 -21.72 -7.28
N SER A 175 -2.40 -22.26 -6.06
CA SER A 175 -2.71 -21.49 -4.84
C SER A 175 -2.03 -22.07 -3.62
N GLU A 176 -1.30 -21.23 -2.90
CA GLU A 176 -0.60 -21.60 -1.67
C GLU A 176 -0.68 -20.49 -0.62
N CYS A 177 -0.68 -20.87 0.66
CA CYS A 177 -0.46 -19.92 1.75
C CYS A 177 1.03 -19.84 2.04
N LYS A 178 1.56 -18.62 2.22
CA LYS A 178 3.00 -18.36 2.36
C LYS A 178 3.31 -17.52 3.59
N MET A 179 4.52 -17.69 4.11
CA MET A 179 5.14 -16.78 5.09
C MET A 179 5.81 -15.63 4.34
N SER A 180 5.84 -14.42 4.92
CA SER A 180 6.58 -13.32 4.29
C SER A 180 8.08 -13.65 4.22
N PRO A 181 8.81 -13.15 3.21
CA PRO A 181 10.24 -13.43 3.06
C PRO A 181 11.05 -13.13 4.34
N THR A 182 10.78 -12.01 5.02
CA THR A 182 11.37 -11.67 6.33
C THR A 182 11.26 -12.79 7.38
N ILE A 183 10.13 -13.53 7.43
CA ILE A 183 9.93 -14.65 8.36
C ILE A 183 10.71 -15.88 7.91
N VAL A 184 10.74 -16.14 6.60
CA VAL A 184 11.51 -17.26 6.04
C VAL A 184 12.99 -17.07 6.32
N SER A 185 13.50 -15.86 6.09
CA SER A 185 14.92 -15.51 6.31
C SER A 185 15.36 -15.56 7.77
N SER A 186 14.45 -15.44 8.74
CA SER A 186 14.81 -15.57 10.16
C SER A 186 15.06 -17.02 10.59
N GLY A 187 14.66 -18.01 9.77
CA GLY A 187 14.77 -19.42 10.11
C GLY A 187 13.77 -19.91 11.17
N CYS A 188 12.87 -19.05 11.66
CA CYS A 188 11.85 -19.39 12.67
C CYS A 188 10.50 -19.81 12.06
N GLY A 189 10.41 -19.94 10.74
CA GLY A 189 9.17 -20.17 10.01
C GLY A 189 8.49 -21.49 10.35
N ASN A 190 7.17 -21.45 10.56
CA ASN A 190 6.32 -22.62 10.70
C ASN A 190 4.90 -22.34 10.15
N ASN A 191 4.05 -23.36 10.08
CA ASN A 191 2.72 -23.26 9.47
C ASN A 191 1.75 -22.27 10.16
N SER A 192 2.00 -21.86 11.42
CA SER A 192 1.19 -20.82 12.07
C SER A 192 1.59 -19.40 11.65
N MET A 193 2.70 -19.26 10.91
CA MET A 193 3.27 -17.97 10.51
C MET A 193 2.93 -17.55 9.06
N LEU A 194 1.92 -18.18 8.46
CA LEU A 194 1.43 -17.85 7.12
C LEU A 194 0.67 -16.51 7.17
N VAL A 195 1.05 -15.55 6.34
CA VAL A 195 0.51 -14.16 6.37
C VAL A 195 -0.17 -13.71 5.10
N TYR A 196 -0.06 -14.50 4.02
CA TYR A 196 -0.74 -14.22 2.77
C TYR A 196 -0.97 -15.50 1.99
N ARG A 197 -1.91 -15.43 1.05
CA ARG A 197 -2.06 -16.42 -0.01
C ARG A 197 -1.56 -15.85 -1.31
N LEU A 198 -0.82 -16.67 -2.04
CA LEU A 198 -0.42 -16.42 -3.41
C LEU A 198 -1.23 -17.34 -4.32
N SER A 199 -1.87 -16.76 -5.33
CA SER A 199 -2.60 -17.49 -6.35
C SER A 199 -2.13 -17.08 -7.74
N LYS A 200 -1.82 -18.06 -8.59
CA LYS A 200 -1.61 -17.84 -10.03
C LYS A 200 -2.93 -18.07 -10.74
N LEU A 201 -3.44 -17.02 -11.37
CA LEU A 201 -4.75 -17.01 -12.00
C LEU A 201 -4.59 -16.86 -13.51
N ARG A 202 -5.51 -17.45 -14.26
CA ARG A 202 -5.66 -17.22 -15.70
C ARG A 202 -7.02 -16.61 -15.98
N VAL A 203 -7.01 -15.44 -16.62
CA VAL A 203 -8.21 -14.70 -17.00
C VAL A 203 -8.41 -14.85 -18.51
N SER A 204 -9.54 -15.43 -18.89
CA SER A 204 -9.94 -15.61 -20.29
C SER A 204 -11.13 -14.72 -20.63
N PHE A 205 -11.09 -14.07 -21.79
CA PHE A 205 -12.21 -13.30 -22.33
C PHE A 205 -13.04 -14.17 -23.27
N ASN A 206 -14.21 -14.59 -22.79
CA ASN A 206 -15.11 -15.52 -23.47
C ASN A 206 -16.34 -14.78 -24.01
N ASN A 207 -16.21 -14.22 -25.21
CA ASN A 207 -17.31 -13.55 -25.91
C ASN A 207 -17.61 -14.29 -27.22
N PRO A 208 -18.84 -14.79 -27.44
CA PRO A 208 -19.18 -15.56 -28.64
C PRO A 208 -19.27 -14.72 -29.92
N ILE A 209 -19.32 -13.39 -29.79
CA ILE A 209 -19.47 -12.44 -30.90
C ILE A 209 -18.11 -11.88 -31.33
N LEU A 210 -17.21 -11.63 -30.37
CA LEU A 210 -15.91 -11.03 -30.62
C LEU A 210 -14.84 -12.10 -30.90
N PRO A 211 -13.78 -11.77 -31.65
CA PRO A 211 -12.66 -12.68 -31.86
C PRO A 211 -12.04 -13.15 -30.54
N THR A 212 -11.53 -14.38 -30.53
CA THR A 212 -10.77 -14.92 -29.40
C THR A 212 -9.59 -14.01 -29.08
N GLN A 213 -9.49 -13.60 -27.82
CA GLN A 213 -8.39 -12.79 -27.31
C GLN A 213 -7.43 -13.66 -26.47
N PRO A 214 -6.15 -13.29 -26.38
CA PRO A 214 -5.20 -14.02 -25.53
C PRO A 214 -5.64 -13.99 -24.06
N HIS A 215 -5.38 -15.06 -23.33
CA HIS A 215 -5.58 -15.05 -21.88
C HIS A 215 -4.57 -14.10 -21.21
N LEU A 216 -4.93 -13.62 -20.01
CA LEU A 216 -4.07 -12.84 -19.14
C LEU A 216 -3.74 -13.66 -17.89
N ASP A 217 -2.47 -13.95 -17.68
CA ASP A 217 -2.02 -14.59 -16.44
C ASP A 217 -1.77 -13.52 -15.38
N VAL A 218 -2.32 -13.72 -14.20
CA VAL A 218 -2.33 -12.76 -13.09
C VAL A 218 -1.79 -13.44 -11.83
N THR A 219 -0.81 -12.81 -11.18
CA THR A 219 -0.41 -13.17 -9.83
C THR A 219 -1.24 -12.37 -8.84
N HIS A 220 -1.98 -13.08 -8.00
CA HIS A 220 -2.81 -12.49 -6.96
C HIS A 220 -2.22 -12.80 -5.58
N VAL A 221 -2.01 -11.77 -4.78
CA VAL A 221 -1.63 -11.87 -3.37
C VAL A 221 -2.79 -11.37 -2.52
N CYS A 222 -3.21 -12.17 -1.55
CA CYS A 222 -4.15 -11.78 -0.51
C CYS A 222 -3.42 -11.71 0.83
N TYR A 223 -3.08 -10.50 1.30
CA TYR A 223 -2.45 -10.30 2.59
C TYR A 223 -3.47 -10.22 3.73
N TYR A 224 -3.22 -11.01 4.75
CA TYR A 224 -4.19 -11.37 5.75
C TYR A 224 -4.13 -10.53 7.03
N ARG A 225 -2.95 -10.00 7.34
CA ARG A 225 -2.69 -9.39 8.65
C ARG A 225 -2.80 -7.86 8.63
N TRP A 226 -3.78 -7.31 7.92
CA TRP A 226 -4.03 -5.86 7.90
C TRP A 226 -5.51 -5.54 8.15
N PRO A 227 -5.93 -5.47 9.42
CA PRO A 227 -7.31 -5.13 9.78
C PRO A 227 -7.71 -3.73 9.31
N ASP A 228 -9.01 -3.53 9.10
CA ASP A 228 -9.50 -2.25 8.62
C ASP A 228 -9.32 -1.12 9.66
N GLY A 229 -8.97 0.08 9.17
CA GLY A 229 -8.66 1.23 10.02
C GLY A 229 -7.38 1.13 10.86
N ARG A 230 -6.68 0.00 10.85
CA ARG A 230 -5.48 -0.28 11.68
C ARG A 230 -4.19 -0.35 10.84
N LEU A 231 -3.07 -0.55 11.52
CA LEU A 231 -1.78 -0.91 10.93
C LEU A 231 -1.65 -2.43 10.75
N PRO A 232 -0.66 -2.92 9.98
CA PRO A 232 -0.37 -4.35 9.90
C PRO A 232 -0.12 -4.95 11.29
N VAL A 233 -0.65 -6.15 11.50
CA VAL A 233 -0.55 -6.87 12.78
C VAL A 233 0.60 -7.87 12.71
N PRO A 234 1.65 -7.72 13.55
CA PRO A 234 2.77 -8.64 13.54
C PRO A 234 2.37 -10.04 13.97
N ILE A 235 3.15 -11.03 13.52
CA ILE A 235 3.13 -12.38 14.09
C ILE A 235 3.88 -12.36 15.43
N GLU A 236 3.53 -13.29 16.33
CA GLU A 236 4.27 -13.50 17.57
C GLU A 236 5.78 -13.57 17.32
N ASN A 237 6.55 -12.84 18.15
CA ASN A 237 8.01 -12.70 18.06
C ASN A 237 8.54 -11.88 16.88
N PHE A 238 7.67 -11.30 16.05
CA PHE A 238 8.04 -10.34 15.02
C PHE A 238 7.55 -8.94 15.40
N SER A 239 8.26 -7.92 14.93
CA SER A 239 7.87 -6.54 15.12
C SER A 239 6.93 -6.05 14.01
N ILE A 240 6.28 -4.90 14.25
CA ILE A 240 5.56 -4.19 13.20
C ILE A 240 6.48 -3.79 12.04
N ALA A 241 7.76 -3.52 12.32
CA ALA A 241 8.77 -3.20 11.31
C ALA A 241 9.02 -4.41 10.40
N ASP A 242 9.10 -5.62 10.97
CA ASP A 242 9.21 -6.86 10.20
C ASP A 242 7.99 -7.10 9.31
N SER A 243 6.80 -6.74 9.80
CA SER A 243 5.56 -6.81 9.01
C SER A 243 5.57 -5.80 7.86
N ALA A 244 6.07 -4.60 8.10
CA ALA A 244 6.19 -3.54 7.10
C ALA A 244 7.18 -3.95 6.00
N VAL A 245 8.36 -4.44 6.37
CA VAL A 245 9.37 -4.89 5.40
C VAL A 245 8.90 -6.16 4.68
N GLY A 246 8.31 -7.12 5.39
CA GLY A 246 7.78 -8.34 4.78
C GLY A 246 6.69 -8.05 3.73
N LEU A 247 5.85 -7.03 3.95
CA LEU A 247 4.88 -6.57 2.95
C LEU A 247 5.54 -6.06 1.67
N LEU A 248 6.64 -5.31 1.80
CA LEU A 248 7.39 -4.80 0.65
C LEU A 248 8.11 -5.92 -0.10
N GLU A 249 8.71 -6.86 0.62
CA GLU A 249 9.37 -8.02 0.03
C GLU A 249 8.37 -8.91 -0.74
N ILE A 250 7.13 -9.05 -0.26
CA ILE A 250 6.07 -9.75 -1.00
C ILE A 250 5.77 -9.02 -2.32
N VAL A 251 5.66 -7.70 -2.30
CA VAL A 251 5.40 -6.89 -3.49
C VAL A 251 6.55 -6.97 -4.50
N GLU A 252 7.80 -6.95 -4.03
CA GLU A 252 8.99 -7.03 -4.88
C GLU A 252 9.18 -8.46 -5.43
N GLN A 253 9.13 -9.49 -4.58
CA GLN A 253 9.53 -10.85 -4.94
C GLN A 253 8.42 -11.69 -5.58
N ASP A 254 7.16 -11.53 -5.14
CA ASP A 254 6.05 -12.34 -5.65
C ASP A 254 5.21 -11.60 -6.69
N LEU A 255 5.10 -10.27 -6.59
CA LEU A 255 4.33 -9.44 -7.52
C LEU A 255 5.20 -8.73 -8.58
N ASN A 256 6.53 -8.79 -8.48
CA ASN A 256 7.48 -8.22 -9.43
C ASN A 256 7.21 -6.73 -9.74
N TRP A 257 6.87 -5.95 -8.71
CA TRP A 257 6.80 -4.48 -8.84
C TRP A 257 8.17 -3.88 -8.53
N PRO A 258 8.68 -2.89 -9.30
CA PRO A 258 8.00 -2.05 -10.30
C PRO A 258 7.98 -2.53 -11.76
N GLU A 259 8.44 -3.75 -12.06
CA GLU A 259 8.61 -4.26 -13.42
C GLU A 259 7.30 -4.73 -14.08
N CYS A 260 6.30 -5.07 -13.27
CA CYS A 260 4.98 -5.53 -13.71
C CYS A 260 3.86 -4.59 -13.22
N PRO A 261 2.79 -4.35 -14.02
CA PRO A 261 1.69 -3.51 -13.59
C PRO A 261 0.99 -4.09 -12.36
N LEU A 262 0.81 -3.25 -11.33
CA LEU A 262 0.31 -3.65 -10.02
C LEU A 262 -0.99 -2.91 -9.67
N LEU A 263 -2.05 -3.66 -9.36
CA LEU A 263 -3.24 -3.12 -8.72
C LEU A 263 -3.25 -3.43 -7.22
N ILE A 264 -3.42 -2.40 -6.40
CA ILE A 264 -3.56 -2.53 -4.96
C ILE A 264 -4.99 -2.13 -4.58
N HIS A 265 -5.67 -2.98 -3.82
CA HIS A 265 -6.98 -2.64 -3.28
C HIS A 265 -7.14 -3.12 -1.84
N CYS A 266 -8.06 -2.47 -1.14
CA CYS A 266 -8.51 -2.89 0.18
C CYS A 266 -10.03 -3.07 0.16
N HIS A 267 -10.73 -2.44 1.10
CA HIS A 267 -12.17 -2.29 1.03
C HIS A 267 -12.55 -1.04 0.20
N ALA A 268 -12.28 0.16 0.72
CA ALA A 268 -12.56 1.42 0.01
C ALA A 268 -11.45 1.86 -0.97
N GLY A 269 -10.28 1.20 -0.97
CA GLY A 269 -9.16 1.61 -1.80
C GLY A 269 -8.50 2.94 -1.39
N ILE A 270 -8.54 3.27 -0.10
CA ILE A 270 -8.11 4.58 0.43
C ILE A 270 -7.06 4.41 1.55
N GLY A 271 -7.44 3.81 2.68
CA GLY A 271 -6.57 3.69 3.87
C GLY A 271 -5.37 2.77 3.64
N ARG A 272 -5.58 1.45 3.73
CA ARG A 272 -4.53 0.42 3.56
C ARG A 272 -3.88 0.50 2.18
N THR A 273 -4.68 0.60 1.13
CA THR A 273 -4.23 0.82 -0.25
C THR A 273 -3.34 2.05 -0.37
N GLY A 274 -3.82 3.23 0.03
CA GLY A 274 -3.04 4.46 -0.07
C GLY A 274 -1.78 4.44 0.80
N THR A 275 -1.80 3.76 1.94
CA THR A 275 -0.61 3.57 2.80
C THR A 275 0.46 2.76 2.08
N LEU A 276 0.10 1.59 1.54
CA LEU A 276 1.07 0.76 0.81
C LEU A 276 1.57 1.47 -0.45
N MET A 277 0.68 2.12 -1.21
CA MET A 277 1.07 2.90 -2.38
C MET A 277 2.04 4.03 -2.04
N ALA A 278 1.78 4.80 -0.98
CA ALA A 278 2.67 5.86 -0.55
C ALA A 278 4.08 5.33 -0.21
N ILE A 279 4.18 4.15 0.42
CA ILE A 279 5.48 3.52 0.70
C ILE A 279 6.18 3.12 -0.60
N LEU A 280 5.48 2.44 -1.52
CA LEU A 280 6.07 2.02 -2.79
C LEU A 280 6.56 3.22 -3.61
N LEU A 281 5.76 4.27 -3.69
CA LEU A 281 6.08 5.51 -4.41
C LEU A 281 7.26 6.24 -3.76
N ALA A 282 7.30 6.31 -2.43
CA ALA A 282 8.42 6.90 -1.69
C ALA A 282 9.73 6.13 -1.92
N ILE A 283 9.69 4.79 -2.00
CA ILE A 283 10.87 3.98 -2.34
C ILE A 283 11.33 4.24 -3.78
N GLN A 284 10.40 4.34 -4.73
CA GLN A 284 10.75 4.67 -6.12
C GLN A 284 11.35 6.08 -6.23
N GLN A 285 10.76 7.08 -5.57
CA GLN A 285 11.29 8.43 -5.51
C GLN A 285 12.72 8.43 -4.94
N ALA A 286 12.94 7.70 -3.84
CA ALA A 286 14.26 7.58 -3.23
C ALA A 286 15.30 6.90 -4.13
N ASN A 287 14.89 5.86 -4.88
CA ASN A 287 15.77 5.17 -5.81
C ASN A 287 16.16 6.07 -7.00
N ASP A 288 15.23 6.89 -7.50
CA ASP A 288 15.42 7.77 -8.65
C ASP A 288 16.20 9.06 -8.30
N GLN A 289 15.80 9.72 -7.21
CA GLN A 289 16.26 11.07 -6.87
C GLN A 289 17.27 11.10 -5.72
N HIS A 290 17.52 9.96 -5.07
CA HIS A 290 18.28 9.86 -3.81
C HIS A 290 17.74 10.75 -2.69
N LEU A 291 16.47 11.15 -2.81
CA LEU A 291 15.75 12.02 -1.89
C LEU A 291 14.28 11.59 -1.87
N VAL A 292 13.62 11.73 -0.72
CA VAL A 292 12.21 11.38 -0.58
C VAL A 292 11.49 12.37 0.32
N HIS A 293 10.36 12.88 -0.16
CA HIS A 293 9.48 13.77 0.61
C HIS A 293 8.13 13.09 0.81
N ILE A 294 7.96 12.47 1.97
CA ILE A 294 6.75 11.68 2.28
C ILE A 294 5.48 12.53 2.20
N LYS A 295 5.53 13.77 2.69
CA LYS A 295 4.41 14.72 2.59
C LYS A 295 3.99 14.93 1.14
N ASP A 296 4.95 15.26 0.28
CA ASP A 296 4.70 15.59 -1.13
C ASP A 296 4.23 14.34 -1.88
N THR A 297 4.84 13.18 -1.60
CA THR A 297 4.40 11.87 -2.12
C THR A 297 2.93 11.61 -1.79
N VAL A 298 2.52 11.81 -0.53
CA VAL A 298 1.12 11.59 -0.11
C VAL A 298 0.19 12.64 -0.70
N GLN A 299 0.60 13.91 -0.76
CA GLN A 299 -0.20 14.98 -1.37
C GLN A 299 -0.42 14.74 -2.86
N GLU A 300 0.61 14.31 -3.58
CA GLU A 300 0.52 13.97 -4.99
C GLU A 300 -0.33 12.72 -5.20
N LEU A 301 -0.17 11.67 -4.39
CA LEU A 301 -1.04 10.49 -4.40
C LEU A 301 -2.51 10.88 -4.20
N ARG A 302 -2.80 11.85 -3.31
CA ARG A 302 -4.15 12.36 -3.05
C ARG A 302 -4.76 13.13 -4.23
N LYS A 303 -3.95 13.69 -5.15
CA LYS A 303 -4.46 14.30 -6.39
C LYS A 303 -5.11 13.24 -7.30
N PHE A 304 -4.57 12.02 -7.31
CA PHE A 304 -5.12 10.89 -8.05
C PHE A 304 -6.22 10.16 -7.27
N ARG A 305 -5.94 9.76 -6.03
CA ARG A 305 -6.85 9.02 -5.15
C ARG A 305 -7.08 9.80 -3.86
N ALA A 306 -8.13 10.61 -3.85
CA ALA A 306 -8.47 11.47 -2.72
C ALA A 306 -8.54 10.70 -1.39
N LYS A 307 -8.09 11.35 -0.31
CA LYS A 307 -8.04 10.83 1.07
C LYS A 307 -7.10 9.63 1.30
N SER A 308 -6.26 9.25 0.32
CA SER A 308 -5.23 8.23 0.51
C SER A 308 -4.37 8.52 1.75
N VAL A 309 -4.00 7.46 2.48
CA VAL A 309 -3.44 7.54 3.84
C VAL A 309 -4.44 8.23 4.78
N MET A 310 -5.31 7.43 5.39
CA MET A 310 -6.56 7.89 5.97
C MET A 310 -6.38 8.51 7.37
N ASN A 311 -5.35 8.12 8.11
CA ASN A 311 -5.16 8.56 9.48
C ASN A 311 -3.68 8.77 9.86
N TYR A 312 -3.48 9.38 11.02
CA TYR A 312 -2.15 9.68 11.57
C TYR A 312 -1.26 8.44 11.69
N TRP A 313 -1.80 7.34 12.21
CA TRP A 313 -1.05 6.09 12.40
C TRP A 313 -0.49 5.57 11.08
N GLN A 314 -1.31 5.57 10.02
CA GLN A 314 -0.89 5.18 8.68
C GLN A 314 0.20 6.09 8.13
N TYR A 315 0.11 7.40 8.35
CA TYR A 315 1.12 8.35 7.90
C TYR A 315 2.48 8.12 8.58
N ILE A 316 2.49 7.94 9.90
CA ILE A 316 3.72 7.60 10.65
C ILE A 316 4.25 6.23 10.21
N PHE A 317 3.37 5.27 9.97
CA PHE A 317 3.76 3.96 9.44
C PHE A 317 4.49 4.07 8.09
N VAL A 318 4.05 4.94 7.18
CA VAL A 318 4.80 5.21 5.93
C VAL A 318 6.21 5.70 6.26
N TYR A 319 6.35 6.71 7.12
CA TYR A 319 7.64 7.27 7.52
C TYR A 319 8.60 6.22 8.10
N LEU A 320 8.14 5.47 9.10
CA LEU A 320 8.98 4.49 9.79
C LEU A 320 9.37 3.34 8.85
N THR A 321 8.47 2.94 7.95
CA THR A 321 8.78 1.90 6.95
C THR A 321 9.91 2.33 6.03
N ILE A 322 9.89 3.56 5.53
CA ILE A 322 10.96 4.09 4.67
C ILE A 322 12.29 4.15 5.41
N ALA A 323 12.29 4.65 6.66
CA ALA A 323 13.48 4.66 7.49
C ALA A 323 14.03 3.23 7.72
N GLU A 324 13.16 2.25 7.97
CA GLU A 324 13.55 0.85 8.18
C GLU A 324 14.21 0.26 6.93
N VAL A 325 13.62 0.49 5.75
CA VAL A 325 14.18 0.04 4.46
C VAL A 325 15.56 0.66 4.24
N PHE A 326 15.73 1.95 4.54
CA PHE A 326 17.02 2.63 4.36
C PHE A 326 18.09 2.11 5.31
N VAL A 327 17.75 1.84 6.58
CA VAL A 327 18.66 1.15 7.52
C VAL A 327 19.06 -0.22 6.97
N LYS A 328 18.10 -1.02 6.48
CA LYS A 328 18.37 -2.36 5.94
C LYS A 328 19.27 -2.32 4.69
N ARG A 329 19.11 -1.31 3.83
CA ARG A 329 19.94 -1.10 2.64
C ARG A 329 21.31 -0.46 2.92
N GLY A 330 21.64 -0.19 4.19
CA GLY A 330 22.91 0.43 4.58
C GLY A 330 22.99 1.92 4.25
N HIS A 331 21.85 2.54 3.92
CA HIS A 331 21.74 3.97 3.72
C HIS A 331 21.68 4.70 5.08
N LEU A 332 21.25 4.08 6.18
CA LEU A 332 21.30 4.73 7.49
C LEU A 332 22.23 4.00 8.45
N ASP A 333 22.97 4.77 9.25
CA ASP A 333 23.86 4.27 10.30
C ASP A 333 23.09 3.42 11.32
N GLY A 334 23.72 2.36 11.81
CA GLY A 334 23.25 1.51 12.90
C GLY A 334 22.94 2.27 14.20
N SER A 335 23.50 3.44 14.47
CA SER A 335 23.07 4.28 15.61
C SER A 335 21.60 4.73 15.50
N THR A 336 21.08 4.85 14.27
CA THR A 336 19.67 5.16 13.98
C THR A 336 18.76 3.98 14.31
N ARG A 337 19.27 2.74 14.23
CA ARG A 337 18.49 1.53 14.48
C ARG A 337 17.86 1.51 15.85
N HIS A 338 18.60 1.86 16.90
CA HIS A 338 18.07 1.88 18.27
C HIS A 338 16.90 2.86 18.41
N ARG A 339 17.01 4.05 17.81
CA ARG A 339 15.93 5.05 17.83
C ARG A 339 14.74 4.59 17.01
N LEU A 340 14.97 4.03 15.83
CA LEU A 340 13.91 3.53 14.97
C LEU A 340 13.12 2.41 15.67
N THR A 341 13.81 1.49 16.35
CA THR A 341 13.17 0.48 17.19
C THR A 341 12.31 1.11 18.30
N GLN A 342 12.80 2.14 18.97
CA GLN A 342 12.00 2.87 19.97
C GLN A 342 10.74 3.50 19.36
N MET A 343 10.87 4.16 18.20
CA MET A 343 9.74 4.78 17.49
C MET A 343 8.68 3.75 17.08
N TRP A 344 9.09 2.57 16.62
CA TRP A 344 8.17 1.47 16.31
C TRP A 344 7.42 0.95 17.55
N ASN A 345 8.12 0.84 18.69
CA ASN A 345 7.50 0.41 19.94
C ASN A 345 6.49 1.43 20.47
N GLU A 346 6.83 2.72 20.39
CA GLU A 346 5.91 3.81 20.76
C GLU A 346 4.69 3.84 19.85
N LEU A 347 4.89 3.66 18.53
CA LEU A 347 3.78 3.55 17.58
C LEU A 347 2.83 2.42 17.97
N LEU A 348 3.34 1.23 18.27
CA LEU A 348 2.55 0.08 18.69
C LEU A 348 1.80 0.33 20.01
N ALA A 349 2.42 1.01 20.97
CA ALA A 349 1.83 1.30 22.26
C ALA A 349 0.65 2.28 22.19
N ASP A 350 0.65 3.19 21.21
CA ASP A 350 -0.39 4.19 21.06
C ASP A 350 -1.56 3.77 20.15
N ILE A 351 -1.51 2.58 19.50
CA ILE A 351 -2.62 2.07 18.69
C ILE A 351 -3.80 1.72 19.62
N PRO A 352 -4.99 2.30 19.40
CA PRO A 352 -6.15 2.08 20.27
C PRO A 352 -6.80 0.68 20.17
#